data_AF-A0A0K0FE22-F1
#
_entry.id   AF-A0A0K0FE22-F1
#
_cell.length_a   1.000
_cell.length_b   1.000
_cell.length_c   1.000
_cell.angle_alpha   90.00
_cell.angle_beta   90.00
_cell.angle_gamma   90.00
#
_symmetry.space_group_name_H-M   'P 1'
#
loop_
_entity.id
_entity.type
_entity.pdbx_description
1 polymer ?
#
loop_
_entity_poly.entity_id
_entity_poly.type
_entity_poly.pdbx_seq_one_letter_code
_entity_poly.pdbx_strand_id
1 'polypeptide(L)'
;MLKSELKLGEREPFALIVAPTRELVLQIHEQARKFCDGSQYRCAKLYGQISNSYLQRELDSDCDILVSTPGCLNEFLFKGYVHLNKLRYVVLDEADRLMEYNFANDIPIFWNLHHVFH
;
A
#
# COMPACT_ATOMS: atom_id res chain seq x y z
N MET A 1 27.52 6.88 14.96
CA MET A 1 26.82 5.85 15.76
C MET A 1 25.56 6.48 16.32
N LEU A 2 24.44 6.42 15.59
CA LEU A 2 23.06 6.74 16.00
C LEU A 2 22.15 6.68 14.76
N LYS A 3 21.74 5.47 14.39
CA LYS A 3 20.42 5.23 13.78
C LYS A 3 19.87 4.05 14.55
N SER A 4 19.36 4.36 15.73
CA SER A 4 18.56 3.44 16.53
C SER A 4 17.54 2.80 15.63
N GLU A 5 17.55 1.48 15.63
CA GLU A 5 16.57 0.57 15.05
C GLU A 5 15.17 1.00 15.51
N LEU A 6 14.53 1.86 14.73
CA LEU A 6 13.08 1.82 14.64
C LEU A 6 12.80 0.46 14.00
N LYS A 7 12.47 -0.54 14.83
CA LYS A 7 11.76 -1.73 14.36
C LYS A 7 10.38 -1.26 13.91
N LEU A 8 10.37 -0.77 12.67
CA LEU A 8 9.20 -0.50 11.91
C LEU A 8 8.42 -1.81 11.80
N GLY A 9 7.13 -1.81 12.17
CA GLY A 9 6.29 -2.98 11.99
C GLY A 9 6.38 -3.43 10.52
N GLU A 10 6.77 -4.68 10.30
CA GLU A 10 6.81 -5.27 8.96
C GLU A 10 5.37 -5.35 8.46
N ARG A 11 4.99 -4.46 7.54
CA ARG A 11 3.65 -4.47 6.96
C ARG A 11 3.60 -5.44 5.81
N GLU A 12 2.79 -6.47 5.98
CA GLU A 12 2.57 -7.52 4.99
C GLU A 12 1.07 -7.63 4.67
N PRO A 13 0.50 -6.67 3.90
CA PRO A 13 -0.91 -6.71 3.56
C PRO A 13 -1.24 -7.96 2.75
N PHE A 14 -2.41 -8.56 3.02
CA PHE A 14 -2.95 -9.62 2.18
C PHE A 14 -3.78 -9.07 1.02
N ALA A 15 -4.23 -7.81 1.11
CA ALA A 15 -4.93 -7.10 0.05
C ALA A 15 -4.32 -5.73 -0.22
N LEU A 16 -4.14 -5.41 -1.50
CA LEU A 16 -3.65 -4.12 -1.97
C LEU A 16 -4.67 -3.51 -2.93
N ILE A 17 -5.03 -2.26 -2.70
CA ILE A 17 -5.87 -1.46 -3.59
C ILE A 17 -5.04 -0.28 -4.07
N VAL A 18 -4.91 -0.11 -5.39
CA VAL A 18 -4.16 0.99 -5.99
C VAL A 18 -5.09 1.90 -6.76
N ALA A 19 -4.99 3.20 -6.51
CA ALA A 19 -5.77 4.24 -7.17
C ALA A 19 -4.86 5.40 -7.63
N PRO A 20 -5.19 6.12 -8.70
CA PRO A 20 -4.26 7.07 -9.32
C PRO A 20 -4.06 8.35 -8.52
N THR A 21 -5.03 8.74 -7.69
CA THR A 21 -5.01 10.03 -6.98
C THR A 21 -5.14 9.86 -5.46
N ARG A 22 -4.65 10.86 -4.73
CA ARG A 22 -4.82 10.91 -3.26
C ARG A 22 -6.30 10.92 -2.88
N GLU A 23 -7.11 11.66 -3.61
CA GLU A 23 -8.52 11.85 -3.35
C GLU A 23 -9.26 10.50 -3.44
N LEU A 24 -8.95 9.69 -4.45
CA LEU A 24 -9.50 8.33 -4.58
C LEU A 24 -9.00 7.41 -3.46
N VAL A 25 -7.70 7.42 -3.15
CA VAL A 25 -7.16 6.63 -2.03
C VAL A 25 -7.88 6.96 -0.71
N LEU A 26 -8.13 8.24 -0.45
CA LEU A 26 -8.88 8.69 0.73
C LEU A 26 -10.31 8.16 0.75
N GLN A 27 -11.01 8.23 -0.37
CA GLN A 27 -12.39 7.74 -0.50
C GLN A 27 -12.47 6.23 -0.30
N ILE A 28 -11.62 5.47 -0.99
CA ILE A 28 -11.55 4.01 -0.87
C ILE A 28 -11.22 3.62 0.57
N HIS A 29 -10.23 4.26 1.19
CA HIS A 29 -9.86 3.99 2.58
C HIS A 29 -11.03 4.21 3.54
N GLU A 30 -11.79 5.29 3.36
CA GLU A 30 -12.93 5.58 4.22
C GLU A 30 -14.00 4.49 4.13
N GLN A 31 -14.23 3.94 2.94
CA GLN A 31 -15.16 2.82 2.76
C GLN A 31 -14.59 1.52 3.30
N ALA A 32 -13.35 1.16 2.94
CA ALA A 32 -12.68 -0.05 3.37
C ALA A 32 -12.59 -0.14 4.91
N ARG A 33 -12.33 0.98 5.58
CA ARG A 33 -12.29 1.05 7.04
C ARG A 33 -13.64 0.69 7.68
N LYS A 34 -14.76 1.12 7.11
CA LYS A 34 -16.11 0.78 7.63
C LYS A 34 -16.36 -0.73 7.62
N PHE A 35 -15.78 -1.45 6.67
CA PHE A 35 -15.84 -2.91 6.62
C PHE A 35 -14.86 -3.59 7.59
N CYS A 36 -13.82 -2.88 8.02
CA CYS A 36 -12.88 -3.35 9.04
C CYS A 36 -13.41 -3.13 10.46
N ASP A 37 -14.29 -2.15 10.66
CA ASP A 37 -14.84 -1.80 11.96
C ASP A 37 -15.54 -3.01 12.61
N GLY A 38 -15.11 -3.37 13.82
CA GLY A 38 -15.60 -4.55 14.54
C GLY A 38 -14.96 -5.88 14.12
N SER A 39 -14.02 -5.87 13.18
CA SER A 39 -13.22 -7.04 12.79
C SER A 39 -11.79 -6.97 13.34
N GLN A 40 -11.01 -8.05 13.15
CA GLN A 40 -9.57 -8.07 13.44
C GLN A 40 -8.72 -7.38 12.36
N TYR A 41 -9.30 -7.09 11.19
CA TYR A 41 -8.58 -6.57 10.05
C TYR A 41 -8.36 -5.07 10.15
N ARG A 42 -7.23 -4.59 9.61
CA ARG A 42 -6.86 -3.18 9.60
C ARG A 42 -6.62 -2.67 8.19
N CYS A 43 -7.23 -1.53 7.88
CA CYS A 43 -7.04 -0.83 6.61
C CYS A 43 -6.16 0.41 6.80
N ALA A 44 -5.00 0.41 6.15
CA ALA A 44 -4.08 1.54 6.09
C ALA A 44 -4.11 2.21 4.72
N LYS A 45 -3.53 3.40 4.62
CA LYS A 45 -3.41 4.12 3.35
C LYS A 45 -2.04 4.73 3.14
N LEU A 46 -1.66 4.99 1.89
CA LEU A 46 -0.41 5.64 1.50
C LEU A 46 -0.63 6.56 0.30
N TYR A 47 -0.25 7.83 0.40
CA TYR A 47 -0.30 8.77 -0.73
C TYR A 47 0.58 9.99 -0.46
N GLY A 48 0.99 10.68 -1.54
CA GLY A 48 1.71 11.95 -1.46
C GLY A 48 3.13 11.85 -0.93
N GLN A 49 3.70 12.98 -0.50
CA GLN A 49 5.02 13.04 0.13
C GLN A 49 4.94 12.55 1.58
N ILE A 50 5.89 11.69 1.94
CA ILE A 50 5.92 11.04 3.25
C ILE A 50 6.61 11.96 4.25
N SER A 51 5.88 12.45 5.24
CA SER A 51 6.51 13.07 6.41
C SER A 51 6.97 12.01 7.41
N ASN A 52 8.01 12.31 8.18
CA ASN A 52 8.48 11.40 9.24
C ASN A 52 7.39 11.11 10.29
N SER A 53 6.49 12.05 10.56
CA SER A 53 5.36 11.86 11.47
C SER A 53 4.29 10.94 10.91
N TYR A 54 4.02 11.02 9.61
CA TYR A 54 3.12 10.10 8.92
C TYR A 54 3.65 8.67 8.95
N LEU A 55 4.96 8.55 8.66
CA LEU A 55 5.70 7.31 8.71
C LEU A 55 5.53 6.66 10.10
N GLN A 56 5.87 7.37 11.19
CA GLN A 56 5.72 6.86 12.56
C GLN A 56 4.29 6.40 12.88
N ARG A 57 3.28 7.23 12.61
CA ARG A 57 1.89 6.91 12.95
C ARG A 57 1.39 5.65 12.24
N GLU A 58 1.70 5.50 10.97
CA GLU A 58 1.23 4.36 10.20
C GLU A 58 2.05 3.11 10.49
N LEU A 59 3.31 3.22 10.92
CA LEU A 59 4.25 2.08 11.09
C LEU A 59 4.05 1.32 12.39
N ASP A 60 3.35 1.93 13.34
CA ASP A 60 3.06 1.32 14.63
C ASP A 60 1.81 0.39 14.57
N SER A 61 1.16 0.29 13.40
CA SER A 61 -0.05 -0.53 13.23
C SER A 61 0.12 -1.63 12.18
N ASP A 62 -0.39 -2.82 12.50
CA ASP A 62 -0.59 -3.91 11.54
C ASP A 62 -1.41 -3.42 10.34
N CYS A 63 -1.11 -3.95 9.15
CA CYS A 63 -1.77 -3.60 7.91
C CYS A 63 -2.16 -4.86 7.15
N ASP A 64 -3.46 -5.10 7.09
CA ASP A 64 -4.07 -6.23 6.39
C ASP A 64 -4.49 -5.83 4.97
N ILE A 65 -5.06 -4.63 4.86
CA ILE A 65 -5.53 -4.01 3.63
C ILE A 65 -4.78 -2.70 3.45
N LEU A 66 -4.07 -2.55 2.33
CA LEU A 66 -3.35 -1.34 2.00
C LEU A 66 -4.00 -0.64 0.80
N VAL A 67 -4.34 0.65 0.95
CA VAL A 67 -4.80 1.49 -0.17
C VAL A 67 -3.72 2.51 -0.52
N SER A 68 -3.25 2.57 -1.76
CA SER A 68 -2.13 3.45 -2.10
C SER A 68 -2.21 4.10 -3.47
N THR A 69 -1.50 5.22 -3.64
CA THR A 69 -1.08 5.65 -4.97
C THR A 69 0.16 4.87 -5.43
N PRO A 70 0.38 4.71 -6.74
CA PRO A 70 1.56 4.06 -7.32
C PRO A 70 2.92 4.49 -6.76
N GLY A 71 3.22 5.79 -6.85
CA GLY A 71 4.54 6.30 -6.51
C GLY A 71 4.88 6.12 -5.02
N CYS A 72 3.90 6.33 -4.14
CA CYS A 72 4.09 6.14 -2.71
C CYS A 72 4.30 4.66 -2.37
N LEU A 73 3.54 3.76 -3.00
CA LEU A 73 3.72 2.33 -2.81
C LEU A 73 5.13 1.90 -3.23
N ASN A 74 5.60 2.32 -4.42
CA ASN A 74 6.94 1.99 -4.88
C ASN A 74 8.02 2.50 -3.92
N GLU A 75 7.88 3.71 -3.39
CA GLU A 75 8.81 4.26 -2.39
C GLU A 75 8.84 3.43 -1.10
N PHE A 76 7.69 2.99 -0.58
CA PHE A 76 7.62 2.16 0.62
C PHE A 76 8.17 0.75 0.40
N LEU A 77 7.95 0.15 -0.78
CA LEU A 77 8.52 -1.15 -1.15
C LEU A 77 10.04 -1.05 -1.28
N PHE A 78 10.54 -0.03 -1.99
CA PHE A 78 11.97 0.20 -2.18
C PHE A 78 12.70 0.42 -0.86
N LYS A 79 12.08 1.14 0.09
CA LYS A 79 12.64 1.38 1.43
C LYS A 79 12.48 0.21 2.41
N GLY A 80 11.75 -0.85 2.04
CA GLY A 80 11.48 -1.98 2.92
C GLY A 80 10.54 -1.65 4.09
N TYR A 81 9.63 -0.69 3.92
CA TYR A 81 8.60 -0.36 4.92
C TYR A 81 7.31 -1.16 4.74
N VAL A 82 7.13 -1.73 3.55
CA VAL A 82 6.05 -2.64 3.18
C VAL A 82 6.68 -3.82 2.45
N HIS A 83 6.20 -5.02 2.76
CA HIS A 83 6.56 -6.26 2.08
C HIS A 83 5.29 -6.89 1.52
N LEU A 84 5.37 -7.54 0.35
CA LEU A 84 4.19 -8.10 -0.32
C LEU A 84 4.14 -9.63 -0.24
N ASN A 85 4.89 -10.22 0.70
CA ASN A 85 5.05 -11.67 0.85
C ASN A 85 3.74 -12.39 1.16
N LYS A 86 2.78 -11.71 1.82
CA LYS A 86 1.45 -12.25 2.15
C LYS A 86 0.35 -11.81 1.18
N LEU A 87 0.68 -11.04 0.14
CA LEU A 87 -0.31 -10.46 -0.76
C LEU A 87 -1.04 -11.56 -1.54
N ARG A 88 -2.37 -11.51 -1.50
CA ARG A 88 -3.28 -12.45 -2.20
C ARG A 88 -4.21 -11.74 -3.17
N TYR A 89 -4.56 -10.49 -2.87
CA TYR A 89 -5.52 -9.73 -3.66
C TYR A 89 -4.92 -8.40 -4.09
N VAL A 90 -5.11 -8.06 -5.36
CA VAL A 90 -4.76 -6.76 -5.93
C VAL A 90 -5.99 -6.20 -6.64
N VAL A 91 -6.35 -4.97 -6.30
CA VAL A 91 -7.43 -4.21 -6.95
C VAL A 91 -6.83 -2.94 -7.54
N LEU A 92 -7.17 -2.67 -8.79
CA LEU A 92 -6.72 -1.50 -9.53
C LEU A 92 -7.94 -0.65 -9.84
N ASP A 93 -8.05 0.49 -9.17
CA ASP A 93 -9.10 1.46 -9.44
C ASP A 93 -8.63 2.43 -10.54
N GLU A 94 -9.53 2.75 -11.47
CA GLU A 94 -9.21 3.54 -12.68
C GLU A 94 -7.92 3.04 -13.39
N ALA A 95 -7.90 1.74 -13.73
CA ALA A 95 -6.73 1.07 -14.29
C ALA A 95 -6.21 1.71 -15.59
N ASP A 96 -7.10 2.30 -16.39
CA ASP A 96 -6.77 3.09 -17.56
C ASP A 96 -5.91 4.31 -17.21
N ARG A 97 -6.32 5.09 -16.21
CA ARG A 97 -5.51 6.21 -15.72
C ARG A 97 -4.21 5.75 -15.10
N LEU A 98 -4.21 4.62 -14.37
CA LEU A 98 -2.98 4.05 -13.83
C LEU A 98 -1.98 3.71 -14.95
N MET A 99 -2.44 3.20 -16.10
CA MET A 99 -1.59 2.93 -17.26
C MET A 99 -0.96 4.21 -17.84
N GLU A 100 -1.65 5.34 -17.82
CA GLU A 100 -1.12 6.64 -18.27
C GLU A 100 0.08 7.12 -17.42
N TYR A 101 0.13 6.72 -16.14
CA TYR A 101 1.24 7.04 -15.24
C TYR A 101 2.43 6.06 -15.37
N ASN A 102 2.47 5.20 -16.39
CA ASN A 102 3.48 4.14 -16.54
C ASN A 102 3.57 3.20 -15.32
N PHE A 103 2.47 3.05 -14.59
CA PHE A 103 2.39 2.27 -13.36
C PHE A 103 2.94 0.84 -13.45
N ALA A 104 2.78 0.19 -14.61
CA ALA A 104 3.27 -1.15 -14.87
C ALA A 104 4.81 -1.26 -14.77
N ASN A 105 5.54 -0.18 -15.00
CA ASN A 105 7.01 -0.15 -14.85
C ASN A 105 7.43 0.13 -13.40
N ASP A 106 6.63 0.88 -12.66
CA ASP A 106 6.98 1.34 -11.31
C ASP A 106 6.64 0.31 -10.22
N ILE A 107 5.76 -0.65 -10.49
CA ILE A 107 5.45 -1.72 -9.54
C ILE A 107 5.81 -3.08 -10.12
N PRO A 108 6.94 -3.68 -9.69
CA PRO A 108 7.39 -5.00 -10.12
C PRO A 108 6.34 -6.11 -9.96
N ILE A 109 5.32 -5.91 -9.12
CA ILE A 109 4.24 -6.87 -8.93
C ILE A 109 3.44 -7.14 -10.20
N PHE A 110 3.33 -6.18 -11.13
CA PHE A 110 2.62 -6.42 -12.40
C PHE A 110 3.28 -7.52 -13.23
N TRP A 111 4.60 -7.53 -13.26
CA TRP A 111 5.38 -8.54 -13.96
C TRP A 111 5.34 -9.88 -13.23
N ASN A 112 5.26 -9.88 -11.90
CA ASN A 112 5.13 -11.11 -11.10
C ASN A 112 3.71 -11.68 -11.08
N LEU A 113 2.65 -10.88 -11.28
CA LEU A 113 1.26 -11.36 -11.31
C LEU A 113 0.98 -12.28 -12.51
N HIS A 114 1.76 -12.18 -13.60
CA HIS A 114 1.71 -13.16 -14.70
C HIS A 114 2.01 -14.60 -14.23
N HIS A 115 2.67 -14.78 -13.09
CA HIS A 115 2.97 -16.10 -12.51
C HIS A 115 2.01 -16.52 -11.38
N VAL A 116 1.06 -15.65 -10.97
CA VAL A 116 0.15 -15.89 -9.83
C VAL A 116 -1.27 -16.26 -10.29
N PHE A 117 -1.62 -16.02 -11.56
CA PHE A 117 -2.91 -16.42 -12.15
C PHE A 117 -2.89 -17.79 -12.87
N HIS A 118 -1.94 -18.67 -12.53
CA HIS A 118 -1.95 -20.08 -12.96
C HIS A 118 -2.34 -21.01 -11.82
#